data_AF-A0A932F6S9-F1
#
_entry.id   AF-A0A932F6S9-F1
#
_cell.length_a   1.000
_cell.length_b   1.000
_cell.length_c   1.000
_cell.angle_alpha   90.00
_cell.angle_beta   90.00
_cell.angle_gamma   90.00
#
_symmetry.space_group_name_H-M   'P 1'
#
loop_
_entity.id
_entity.type
_entity.pdbx_description
1 polymer ?
#
loop_
_entity_poly.entity_id
_entity_poly.type
_entity_poly.pdbx_seq_one_letter_code
_entity_poly.pdbx_strand_id
1 'polypeptide(L)'
;MNHVYRGRALCAAFFCVISAACCAQGISSGDQTEWSSFIPAAGQPERTGPLLDQVFQDVRRDGPWSRQSELALSASERALFELLAAKQWRDALSALKQTQPDLNRRDESGRTALTMAVQGGQLDLVREMIKRGADLDQPGATGMTPLGAAAMSGQETMVRDLLRSGADIDKPNAMGQTALHLACVSGQTRTVAMLLDKGADWRLTNRQGRHALAEAAHAGQLPILQLFKARGMDLATPDLYRLNAVHAATMGEQRETLAWLRAQGVPVNSVLTQLLIEQLGSEQGLVTTP
;
A
#
# COMPACT_ATOMS: atom_id res chain seq x y z
N MET A 1 34.90 6.20 3.22
CA MET A 1 34.68 7.48 2.50
C MET A 1 33.51 7.26 1.55
N ASN A 2 32.29 7.52 2.02
CA ASN A 2 31.47 8.71 1.69
C ASN A 2 31.03 8.75 0.20
N HIS A 3 29.76 8.39 -0.04
CA HIS A 3 28.68 9.24 -0.59
C HIS A 3 28.69 9.27 -2.15
N VAL A 4 27.60 9.11 -2.92
CA VAL A 4 26.23 9.65 -2.84
C VAL A 4 25.24 8.78 -3.65
N TYR A 5 24.16 8.39 -3.00
CA TYR A 5 22.73 8.28 -3.38
C TYR A 5 22.17 8.41 -4.83
N ARG A 6 21.05 7.66 -4.96
CA ARG A 6 19.77 7.91 -5.69
C ARG A 6 19.64 7.45 -7.15
N GLY A 7 19.25 6.19 -7.28
CA GLY A 7 18.22 5.79 -8.24
C GLY A 7 16.82 6.06 -7.68
N ARG A 8 15.99 6.71 -8.49
CA ARG A 8 14.53 6.57 -8.60
C ARG A 8 14.02 7.71 -9.48
N ALA A 9 13.50 7.39 -10.67
CA ALA A 9 12.27 7.97 -11.21
C ALA A 9 12.05 7.59 -12.69
N LEU A 10 10.90 6.96 -12.93
CA LEU A 10 9.97 7.33 -13.98
C LEU A 10 10.39 7.03 -15.44
N CYS A 11 10.10 5.79 -15.86
CA CYS A 11 9.64 5.51 -17.22
C CYS A 11 8.32 6.26 -17.48
N ALA A 12 8.42 7.53 -17.86
CA ALA A 12 7.36 8.32 -18.46
C ALA A 12 7.95 9.54 -19.17
N ALA A 13 8.65 9.33 -20.30
CA ALA A 13 8.96 10.39 -21.27
C ALA A 13 9.59 9.78 -22.55
N PHE A 14 8.83 8.99 -23.30
CA PHE A 14 9.17 8.65 -24.70
C PHE A 14 8.27 9.39 -25.68
N PHE A 15 7.98 10.65 -25.36
CA PHE A 15 7.29 11.59 -26.23
C PHE A 15 7.96 12.97 -26.16
N CYS A 16 9.29 13.04 -26.35
CA CYS A 16 9.98 14.27 -26.75
C CYS A 16 11.45 14.01 -27.11
N VAL A 17 11.72 13.50 -28.32
CA VAL A 17 13.09 13.45 -28.87
C VAL A 17 13.22 14.13 -30.25
N ILE A 18 12.14 14.70 -30.81
CA ILE A 18 12.23 15.41 -32.11
C ILE A 18 12.39 16.94 -31.94
N SER A 19 12.34 17.50 -30.72
CA SER A 19 12.34 18.97 -30.53
C SER A 19 13.64 19.57 -29.99
N ALA A 20 14.77 18.85 -29.93
CA ALA A 20 16.01 19.38 -29.32
C ALA A 20 17.30 19.16 -30.16
N ALA A 21 17.16 18.85 -31.45
CA ALA A 21 18.31 18.78 -32.38
C ALA A 21 18.40 19.98 -33.35
N CYS A 22 17.40 20.86 -33.39
CA CYS A 22 17.34 21.98 -34.35
C CYS A 22 17.89 23.31 -33.83
N CYS A 23 18.44 23.38 -32.61
CA CYS A 23 18.99 24.63 -32.06
C CYS A 23 20.52 24.77 -32.17
N ALA A 24 21.21 23.85 -32.87
CA ALA A 24 22.68 23.82 -32.92
C ALA A 24 23.32 24.09 -34.30
N GLN A 25 22.54 24.47 -35.31
CA GLN A 25 23.10 24.90 -36.60
C GLN A 25 22.39 26.17 -37.05
N GLY A 26 23.08 27.30 -36.89
CA GLY A 26 22.59 28.62 -37.30
C GLY A 26 22.25 28.63 -38.79
N ILE A 27 20.96 28.74 -39.09
CA ILE A 27 20.45 29.07 -40.42
C ILE A 27 19.54 30.28 -40.22
N SER A 28 20.03 31.45 -40.63
CA SER A 28 19.25 32.67 -40.71
C SER A 28 18.24 32.57 -41.85
N SER A 29 17.00 32.98 -41.58
CA SER A 29 16.02 33.58 -42.51
C SER A 29 16.20 33.31 -44.02
N GLY A 30 15.34 32.46 -44.59
CA GLY A 30 15.10 32.39 -46.04
C GLY A 30 14.29 31.16 -46.44
N ASP A 31 13.17 31.37 -47.15
CA ASP A 31 12.37 30.40 -47.93
C ASP A 31 11.51 29.33 -47.22
N GLN A 32 10.22 29.66 -47.04
CA GLN A 32 9.13 28.74 -46.71
C GLN A 32 8.59 27.93 -47.92
N THR A 33 9.43 27.57 -48.90
CA THR A 33 8.96 26.93 -50.15
C THR A 33 9.32 25.46 -50.31
N GLU A 34 10.02 24.82 -49.36
CA GLU A 34 10.35 23.39 -49.47
C GLU A 34 9.24 22.41 -49.03
N TRP A 35 8.19 22.87 -48.34
CA TRP A 35 7.13 21.99 -47.81
C TRP A 35 5.96 21.74 -48.78
N SER A 36 5.84 22.53 -49.84
CA SER A 36 4.76 22.41 -50.83
C SER A 36 4.97 21.27 -51.83
N SER A 37 6.15 20.64 -51.85
CA SER A 37 6.48 19.48 -52.70
C SER A 37 5.95 18.15 -52.17
N PHE A 38 5.42 18.10 -50.94
CA PHE A 38 4.89 16.89 -50.30
C PHE A 38 3.37 16.72 -50.42
N ILE A 39 2.66 17.63 -51.11
CA ILE A 39 1.23 17.49 -51.38
C ILE A 39 1.06 16.86 -52.77
N PRO A 40 0.51 15.64 -52.89
CA PRO A 40 0.30 15.03 -54.20
C PRO A 40 -0.86 15.74 -54.94
N ALA A 41 -0.69 15.94 -56.24
CA ALA A 41 -1.73 16.48 -57.11
C ALA A 41 -2.97 15.56 -57.15
N ALA A 42 -4.15 16.17 -57.23
CA ALA A 42 -5.43 15.48 -57.28
C ALA A 42 -5.49 14.47 -58.45
N GLY A 43 -5.65 13.18 -58.12
CA GLY A 43 -5.87 12.13 -59.12
C GLY A 43 -5.05 10.84 -58.98
N GLN A 44 -4.24 10.64 -57.93
CA GLN A 44 -3.65 9.33 -57.66
C GLN A 44 -4.52 8.49 -56.71
N PRO A 45 -4.65 7.16 -56.94
CA PRO A 45 -5.32 6.29 -55.98
C PRO A 45 -4.60 6.42 -54.64
N GLU A 46 -5.38 6.62 -53.58
CA GLU A 46 -4.86 6.72 -52.21
C GLU A 46 -3.87 5.58 -51.97
N ARG A 47 -2.65 5.90 -51.54
CA ARG A 47 -1.71 4.90 -51.02
C ARG A 47 -2.43 4.20 -49.87
N THR A 48 -2.98 3.02 -50.14
CA THR A 48 -3.37 2.06 -49.11
C THR A 48 -2.08 1.61 -48.46
N GLY A 49 -1.65 2.38 -47.46
CA GLY A 49 -0.51 2.04 -46.62
C GLY A 49 -0.73 0.68 -45.94
N PRO A 50 0.31 0.12 -45.32
CA PRO A 50 0.35 -1.24 -44.78
C PRO A 50 -0.67 -1.51 -43.64
N LEU A 51 -1.54 -0.56 -43.33
CA LEU A 51 -2.55 -0.63 -42.28
C LEU A 51 -3.79 -1.44 -42.66
N LEU A 52 -3.96 -1.79 -43.94
CA LEU A 52 -5.07 -2.62 -44.44
C LEU A 52 -4.62 -4.02 -44.91
N ASP A 53 -3.32 -4.34 -44.77
CA ASP A 53 -2.80 -5.64 -45.16
C ASP A 53 -3.18 -6.71 -44.12
N GLN A 54 -3.61 -7.87 -44.59
CA GLN A 54 -4.12 -8.96 -43.74
C GLN A 54 -3.04 -9.45 -42.77
N VAL A 55 -1.78 -9.41 -43.20
CA VAL A 55 -0.58 -9.68 -42.40
C VAL A 55 -0.45 -8.71 -41.22
N PHE A 56 -0.79 -7.43 -41.39
CA PHE A 56 -0.76 -6.44 -40.31
C PHE A 56 -1.89 -6.64 -39.30
N GLN A 57 -3.05 -7.11 -39.76
CA GLN A 57 -4.14 -7.50 -38.87
C GLN A 57 -3.81 -8.78 -38.08
N ASP A 58 -3.14 -9.75 -38.71
CA ASP A 58 -2.67 -10.97 -38.05
C ASP A 58 -1.58 -10.68 -37.01
N VAL A 59 -0.64 -9.76 -37.28
CA VAL A 59 0.34 -9.29 -36.27
C VAL A 59 -0.33 -8.55 -35.12
N ARG A 60 -1.45 -7.85 -35.34
CA ARG A 60 -2.25 -7.25 -34.27
C ARG A 60 -2.99 -8.29 -33.43
N ARG A 61 -3.41 -9.40 -34.05
CA ARG A 61 -4.16 -10.48 -33.40
C ARG A 61 -3.26 -11.44 -32.63
N ASP A 62 -2.06 -11.72 -33.15
CA ASP A 62 -1.13 -12.73 -32.61
C ASP A 62 0.19 -12.10 -32.08
N GLY A 63 0.35 -10.78 -32.14
CA GLY A 63 1.49 -10.05 -31.59
C GLY A 63 1.35 -9.73 -30.09
N PRO A 64 2.43 -9.26 -29.42
CA PRO A 64 2.46 -9.05 -27.97
C PRO A 64 1.43 -8.04 -27.43
N TRP A 65 0.76 -7.29 -28.29
CA TRP A 65 -0.31 -6.33 -27.97
C TRP A 65 -1.71 -6.95 -27.87
N SER A 66 -1.96 -8.14 -28.45
CA SER A 66 -3.27 -8.82 -28.39
C SER A 66 -3.61 -9.37 -27.00
N ARG A 67 -2.60 -9.50 -26.13
CA ARG A 67 -2.74 -9.83 -24.70
C ARG A 67 -3.41 -8.74 -23.86
N GLN A 68 -3.75 -7.58 -24.43
CA GLN A 68 -4.63 -6.61 -23.76
C GLN A 68 -6.00 -7.21 -23.44
N SER A 69 -6.48 -8.17 -24.23
CA SER A 69 -7.74 -8.90 -23.95
C SER A 69 -7.64 -9.83 -22.75
N GLU A 70 -6.48 -10.43 -22.48
CA GLU A 70 -6.21 -11.24 -21.27
C GLU A 70 -6.05 -10.37 -19.99
N LEU A 71 -5.76 -9.08 -20.17
CA LEU A 71 -5.70 -8.10 -19.08
C LEU A 71 -7.06 -7.49 -18.76
N ALA A 72 -8.00 -7.51 -19.71
CA ALA A 72 -9.33 -6.96 -19.54
C ALA A 72 -10.18 -7.85 -18.62
N LEU A 73 -10.79 -7.25 -17.59
CA LEU A 73 -11.74 -7.94 -16.72
C LEU A 73 -12.91 -8.53 -17.51
N SER A 74 -13.33 -9.74 -17.14
CA SER A 74 -14.55 -10.35 -17.66
C SER A 74 -15.80 -9.55 -17.26
N ALA A 75 -16.92 -9.73 -17.96
CA ALA A 75 -18.16 -9.02 -17.63
C ALA A 75 -18.63 -9.31 -16.18
N SER A 76 -18.46 -10.55 -15.71
CA SER A 76 -18.74 -10.94 -14.32
C SER A 76 -17.79 -10.29 -13.31
N GLU A 77 -16.51 -10.15 -13.65
CA GLU A 77 -15.54 -9.45 -12.78
C GLU A 77 -15.85 -7.96 -12.70
N ARG A 78 -16.12 -7.29 -13.84
CA ARG A 78 -16.51 -5.87 -13.86
C ARG A 78 -17.74 -5.63 -13.03
N ALA A 79 -18.79 -6.44 -13.22
CA ALA A 79 -20.00 -6.37 -12.44
C ALA A 79 -19.72 -6.55 -10.93
N LEU A 80 -18.88 -7.51 -10.54
CA LEU A 80 -18.48 -7.69 -9.15
C LEU A 80 -17.81 -6.42 -8.59
N PHE A 81 -16.84 -5.84 -9.31
CA PHE A 81 -16.16 -4.62 -8.86
C PHE A 81 -17.09 -3.40 -8.78
N GLU A 82 -18.03 -3.26 -9.72
CA GLU A 82 -19.05 -2.21 -9.69
C GLU A 82 -19.95 -2.34 -8.45
N LEU A 83 -20.45 -3.55 -8.16
CA LEU A 83 -21.28 -3.82 -6.98
C LEU A 83 -20.51 -3.55 -5.67
N LEU A 84 -19.24 -3.98 -5.60
CA LEU A 84 -18.37 -3.73 -4.45
C LEU A 84 -18.08 -2.23 -4.27
N ALA A 85 -17.85 -1.50 -5.36
CA ALA A 85 -17.61 -0.06 -5.33
C ALA A 85 -18.87 0.71 -4.91
N ALA A 86 -20.05 0.26 -5.34
CA ALA A 86 -21.35 0.78 -4.93
C ALA A 86 -21.77 0.34 -3.51
N LYS A 87 -20.97 -0.50 -2.83
CA LYS A 87 -21.29 -1.08 -1.51
C LYS A 87 -22.57 -1.92 -1.50
N GLN A 88 -22.94 -2.51 -2.64
CA GLN A 88 -24.10 -3.39 -2.80
C GLN A 88 -23.73 -4.83 -2.41
N TRP A 89 -23.48 -5.06 -1.11
CA TRP A 89 -22.91 -6.31 -0.60
C TRP A 89 -23.80 -7.55 -0.81
N ARG A 90 -25.12 -7.37 -0.71
CA ARG A 90 -26.09 -8.45 -0.94
C ARG A 90 -26.10 -8.91 -2.39
N ASP A 91 -26.03 -7.94 -3.31
CA ASP A 91 -26.02 -8.19 -4.74
C ASP A 91 -24.66 -8.75 -5.17
N ALA A 92 -23.57 -8.29 -4.58
CA ALA A 92 -22.26 -8.90 -4.78
C ALA A 92 -22.24 -10.37 -4.32
N LEU A 93 -22.85 -10.68 -3.18
CA LEU A 93 -22.95 -12.06 -2.69
C LEU A 93 -23.84 -12.94 -3.59
N SER A 94 -24.96 -12.41 -4.08
CA SER A 94 -25.84 -13.14 -5.01
C SER A 94 -25.17 -13.34 -6.37
N ALA A 95 -24.46 -12.33 -6.88
CA ALA A 95 -23.67 -12.41 -8.11
C ALA A 95 -22.58 -13.47 -8.00
N LEU A 96 -21.85 -13.52 -6.87
CA LEU A 96 -20.90 -14.61 -6.62
C LEU A 96 -21.62 -15.95 -6.64
N LYS A 97 -22.78 -16.13 -5.99
CA LYS A 97 -23.49 -17.43 -6.03
C LYS A 97 -23.87 -17.89 -7.43
N GLN A 98 -24.16 -16.97 -8.35
CA GLN A 98 -24.58 -17.27 -9.71
C GLN A 98 -23.42 -17.39 -10.71
N THR A 99 -22.31 -16.69 -10.46
CA THR A 99 -21.18 -16.58 -11.39
C THR A 99 -19.88 -17.10 -10.77
N GLN A 100 -18.89 -17.41 -11.60
CA GLN A 100 -17.55 -17.81 -11.13
C GLN A 100 -16.50 -16.82 -11.65
N PRO A 101 -16.49 -15.56 -11.15
CA PRO A 101 -15.43 -14.62 -11.50
C PRO A 101 -14.12 -15.04 -10.86
N ASP A 102 -13.00 -14.74 -11.50
CA ASP A 102 -11.68 -14.86 -10.87
C ASP A 102 -11.52 -13.77 -9.79
N LEU A 103 -11.42 -14.20 -8.54
CA LEU A 103 -11.36 -13.33 -7.36
C LEU A 103 -9.98 -12.68 -7.16
N ASN A 104 -8.96 -13.15 -7.89
CA ASN A 104 -7.57 -12.70 -7.78
C ASN A 104 -7.24 -11.63 -8.83
N ARG A 105 -8.23 -11.21 -9.60
CA ARG A 105 -8.10 -10.09 -10.54
C ARG A 105 -8.02 -8.77 -9.79
N ARG A 106 -7.35 -7.81 -10.42
CA ARG A 106 -7.31 -6.43 -9.98
C ARG A 106 -8.15 -5.59 -10.93
N ASP A 107 -8.89 -4.64 -10.39
CA ASP A 107 -9.52 -3.62 -11.22
C ASP A 107 -8.50 -2.60 -11.76
N GLU A 108 -8.98 -1.67 -12.57
CA GLU A 108 -8.17 -0.61 -13.18
C GLU A 108 -7.47 0.28 -12.13
N SER A 109 -8.01 0.34 -10.91
CA SER A 109 -7.43 1.06 -9.78
C SER A 109 -6.47 0.18 -8.95
N GLY A 110 -6.25 -1.08 -9.32
CA GLY A 110 -5.41 -2.03 -8.60
C GLY A 110 -6.05 -2.65 -7.36
N ARG A 111 -7.36 -2.45 -7.14
CA ARG A 111 -8.12 -3.01 -6.00
C ARG A 111 -8.41 -4.49 -6.24
N THR A 112 -8.46 -5.27 -5.16
CA THR A 112 -8.86 -6.68 -5.19
C THR A 112 -10.24 -6.83 -4.55
N ALA A 113 -11.05 -7.76 -5.05
CA ALA A 113 -12.41 -7.95 -4.54
C ALA A 113 -12.42 -8.26 -3.03
N LEU A 114 -11.47 -9.08 -2.57
CA LEU A 114 -11.31 -9.45 -1.17
C LEU A 114 -10.99 -8.25 -0.28
N THR A 115 -10.06 -7.37 -0.68
CA THR A 115 -9.72 -6.20 0.15
C THR A 115 -10.88 -5.21 0.28
N MET A 116 -11.68 -5.03 -0.78
CA MET A 116 -12.89 -4.20 -0.73
C MET A 116 -13.93 -4.78 0.22
N ALA A 117 -14.17 -6.10 0.17
CA ALA A 117 -15.10 -6.78 1.06
C ALA A 117 -14.67 -6.70 2.54
N VAL A 118 -13.38 -6.85 2.83
CA VAL A 118 -12.81 -6.72 4.18
C VAL A 118 -12.93 -5.27 4.68
N GLN A 119 -12.59 -4.28 3.87
CA GLN A 119 -12.75 -2.86 4.22
C GLN A 119 -14.22 -2.49 4.47
N GLY A 120 -15.15 -3.12 3.74
CA GLY A 120 -16.59 -3.00 3.96
C GLY A 120 -17.13 -3.76 5.18
N GLY A 121 -16.30 -4.56 5.87
CA GLY A 121 -16.70 -5.37 7.03
C GLY A 121 -17.66 -6.52 6.69
N GLN A 122 -17.70 -6.95 5.43
CA GLN A 122 -18.70 -7.91 4.95
C GLN A 122 -18.25 -9.35 5.18
N LEU A 123 -18.46 -9.84 6.40
CA LEU A 123 -17.99 -11.16 6.83
C LEU A 123 -18.53 -12.31 5.96
N ASP A 124 -19.81 -12.31 5.62
CA ASP A 124 -20.42 -13.38 4.80
C ASP A 124 -19.85 -13.40 3.39
N LEU A 125 -19.61 -12.22 2.81
CA LEU A 125 -19.02 -12.06 1.49
C LEU A 125 -17.57 -12.55 1.48
N VAL A 126 -16.79 -12.17 2.49
CA VAL A 126 -15.41 -12.62 2.65
C VAL A 126 -15.35 -14.14 2.83
N ARG A 127 -16.20 -14.73 3.67
CA ARG A 127 -16.26 -16.19 3.84
C ARG A 127 -16.57 -16.93 2.54
N GLU A 128 -17.47 -16.39 1.72
CA GLU A 128 -17.78 -16.98 0.42
C GLU A 128 -16.59 -16.86 -0.55
N MET A 129 -15.91 -15.71 -0.59
CA MET A 129 -14.69 -15.52 -1.39
C MET A 129 -13.57 -16.48 -0.96
N ILE A 130 -13.37 -16.68 0.34
CA ILE A 130 -12.40 -17.64 0.90
C ILE A 130 -12.69 -19.06 0.43
N LYS A 131 -13.95 -19.50 0.53
CA LYS A 131 -14.37 -20.85 0.08
C LYS A 131 -14.08 -21.10 -1.40
N ARG A 132 -14.06 -20.04 -2.20
CA ARG A 132 -13.79 -20.07 -3.64
C ARG A 132 -12.32 -19.91 -4.00
N GLY A 133 -11.43 -19.90 -3.01
CA GLY A 133 -9.98 -19.83 -3.24
C GLY A 133 -9.46 -18.44 -3.58
N ALA A 134 -10.09 -17.38 -3.05
CA ALA A 134 -9.49 -16.04 -3.11
C ALA A 134 -8.12 -16.04 -2.41
N ASP A 135 -7.14 -15.40 -3.05
CA ASP A 135 -5.81 -15.15 -2.49
C ASP A 135 -5.91 -14.19 -1.31
N LEU A 136 -5.60 -14.71 -0.12
CA LEU A 136 -5.71 -14.00 1.15
C LEU A 136 -4.60 -12.98 1.38
N ASP A 137 -3.51 -13.08 0.63
CA ASP A 137 -2.32 -12.24 0.79
C ASP A 137 -2.17 -11.21 -0.33
N GLN A 138 -3.04 -11.26 -1.35
CA GLN A 138 -3.01 -10.33 -2.46
C GLN A 138 -3.33 -8.90 -1.98
N PRO A 139 -2.36 -7.96 -2.04
CA PRO A 139 -2.57 -6.62 -1.52
C PRO A 139 -3.48 -5.81 -2.45
N GLY A 140 -4.34 -4.97 -1.88
CA GLY A 140 -5.20 -4.05 -2.64
C GLY A 140 -4.42 -2.91 -3.30
N ALA A 141 -5.13 -1.89 -3.79
CA ALA A 141 -4.57 -0.77 -4.55
C ALA A 141 -3.46 -0.01 -3.80
N THR A 142 -3.64 0.19 -2.49
CA THR A 142 -2.68 0.90 -1.63
C THR A 142 -1.54 0.00 -1.13
N GLY A 143 -1.50 -1.25 -1.57
CA GLY A 143 -0.59 -2.26 -1.05
C GLY A 143 -1.02 -2.85 0.29
N MET A 144 -2.22 -2.51 0.78
CA MET A 144 -2.81 -3.04 2.02
C MET A 144 -3.20 -4.51 1.86
N THR A 145 -2.75 -5.38 2.77
CA THR A 145 -3.17 -6.79 2.78
C THR A 145 -4.58 -6.93 3.37
N PRO A 146 -5.37 -7.95 2.97
CA PRO A 146 -6.67 -8.23 3.58
C PRO A 146 -6.59 -8.35 5.11
N LEU A 147 -5.62 -9.13 5.62
CA LEU A 147 -5.41 -9.27 7.06
C LEU A 147 -5.04 -7.93 7.73
N GLY A 148 -4.20 -7.12 7.10
CA GLY A 148 -3.83 -5.80 7.59
C GLY A 148 -5.02 -4.85 7.70
N ALA A 149 -5.91 -4.83 6.70
CA ALA A 149 -7.14 -4.03 6.72
C ALA A 149 -8.08 -4.48 7.86
N ALA A 150 -8.31 -5.79 8.01
CA ALA A 150 -9.13 -6.33 9.09
C ALA A 150 -8.55 -5.99 10.47
N ALA A 151 -7.22 -6.08 10.61
CA ALA A 151 -6.52 -5.82 11.86
C ALA A 151 -6.56 -4.35 12.27
N MET A 152 -6.37 -3.43 11.32
CA MET A 152 -6.46 -1.98 11.51
C MET A 152 -7.87 -1.56 11.98
N SER A 153 -8.91 -2.16 11.40
CA SER A 153 -10.31 -1.89 11.76
C SER A 153 -10.80 -2.62 13.00
N GLY A 154 -9.99 -3.48 13.64
CA GLY A 154 -10.41 -4.21 14.84
C GLY A 154 -11.45 -5.31 14.58
N GLN A 155 -11.56 -5.81 13.34
CA GLN A 155 -12.56 -6.82 12.97
C GLN A 155 -12.11 -8.22 13.45
N GLU A 156 -12.20 -8.49 14.75
CA GLU A 156 -11.69 -9.70 15.41
C GLU A 156 -12.16 -11.01 14.74
N THR A 157 -13.43 -11.08 14.36
CA THR A 157 -14.01 -12.26 13.69
C THR A 157 -13.42 -12.46 12.29
N MET A 158 -13.23 -11.36 11.55
CA MET A 158 -12.62 -11.37 10.22
C MET A 158 -11.16 -11.80 10.29
N VAL A 159 -10.38 -11.23 11.22
CA VAL A 159 -8.98 -11.61 11.46
C VAL A 159 -8.88 -13.10 11.76
N ARG A 160 -9.76 -13.62 12.62
CA ARG A 160 -9.80 -15.05 12.97
C ARG A 160 -10.09 -15.92 11.75
N ASP A 161 -11.05 -15.54 10.93
CA ASP A 161 -11.45 -16.34 9.77
C ASP A 161 -10.36 -16.33 8.68
N LEU A 162 -9.71 -15.19 8.44
CA LEU A 162 -8.57 -15.08 7.51
C LEU A 162 -7.39 -15.95 7.96
N LEU A 163 -6.98 -15.85 9.23
CA LEU A 163 -5.88 -16.65 9.78
C LEU A 163 -6.17 -18.15 9.76
N ARG A 164 -7.41 -18.56 10.08
CA ARG A 164 -7.84 -19.96 9.99
C ARG A 164 -7.81 -20.49 8.56
N SER A 165 -7.95 -19.61 7.59
CA SER A 165 -7.99 -19.96 6.17
C SER A 165 -6.60 -19.93 5.52
N GLY A 166 -5.53 -19.68 6.29
CA GLY A 166 -4.16 -19.74 5.83
C GLY A 166 -3.55 -18.42 5.36
N ALA A 167 -4.15 -17.27 5.69
CA ALA A 167 -3.53 -15.97 5.44
C ALA A 167 -2.18 -15.89 6.19
N ASP A 168 -1.16 -15.35 5.52
CA ASP A 168 0.16 -15.14 6.13
C ASP A 168 0.07 -14.01 7.17
N ILE A 169 0.27 -14.39 8.44
CA ILE A 169 0.15 -13.50 9.60
C ILE A 169 1.15 -12.34 9.57
N ASP A 170 2.32 -12.57 8.97
CA ASP A 170 3.45 -11.66 8.94
C ASP A 170 3.63 -11.00 7.56
N LYS A 171 2.68 -11.19 6.64
CA LYS A 171 2.73 -10.57 5.32
C LYS A 171 2.78 -9.04 5.43
N PRO A 172 3.86 -8.40 4.95
CA PRO A 172 3.96 -6.95 5.01
C PRO A 172 3.16 -6.30 3.88
N ASN A 173 2.51 -5.18 4.19
CA ASN A 173 1.93 -4.30 3.20
C ASN A 173 3.02 -3.53 2.40
N ALA A 174 2.62 -2.68 1.47
CA ALA A 174 3.56 -1.85 0.71
C ALA A 174 4.39 -0.87 1.55
N MET A 175 4.11 -0.64 2.83
CA MET A 175 4.94 0.15 3.75
C MET A 175 5.81 -0.72 4.68
N GLY A 176 5.85 -2.03 4.46
CA GLY A 176 6.54 -2.96 5.34
C GLY A 176 5.78 -3.26 6.63
N GLN A 177 4.55 -2.78 6.78
CA GLN A 177 3.76 -2.98 8.00
C GLN A 177 3.01 -4.31 7.92
N THR A 178 3.20 -5.16 8.92
CA THR A 178 2.39 -6.36 9.13
C THR A 178 1.03 -6.02 9.73
N ALA A 179 0.11 -7.00 9.81
CA ALA A 179 -1.17 -6.83 10.47
C ALA A 179 -1.03 -6.35 11.93
N LEU A 180 0.02 -6.82 12.63
CA LEU A 180 0.29 -6.43 14.00
C LEU A 180 0.72 -4.96 14.13
N HIS A 181 1.52 -4.44 13.19
CA HIS A 181 1.86 -3.00 13.17
C HIS A 181 0.60 -2.13 13.05
N LEU A 182 -0.30 -2.49 12.13
CA LEU A 182 -1.51 -1.74 11.86
C LEU A 182 -2.48 -1.79 13.06
N ALA A 183 -2.66 -2.95 13.67
CA ALA A 183 -3.45 -3.08 14.90
C ALA A 183 -2.85 -2.27 16.07
N CYS A 184 -1.52 -2.21 16.16
CA CYS A 184 -0.81 -1.39 17.15
C CYS A 184 -1.06 0.09 16.93
N VAL A 185 -0.90 0.61 15.71
CA VAL A 185 -1.15 2.05 15.42
C VAL A 185 -2.61 2.41 15.67
N SER A 186 -3.54 1.54 15.31
CA SER A 186 -4.99 1.80 15.46
C SER A 186 -5.54 1.51 16.86
N GLY A 187 -4.71 1.12 17.83
CA GLY A 187 -5.17 0.90 19.22
C GLY A 187 -6.04 -0.34 19.43
N GLN A 188 -6.03 -1.29 18.49
CA GLN A 188 -6.90 -2.46 18.50
C GLN A 188 -6.38 -3.56 19.44
N THR A 189 -6.45 -3.30 20.75
CA THR A 189 -5.82 -4.11 21.81
C THR A 189 -6.22 -5.59 21.77
N ARG A 190 -7.49 -5.90 21.52
CA ARG A 190 -7.98 -7.29 21.41
C ARG A 190 -7.43 -8.00 20.18
N THR A 191 -7.38 -7.31 19.05
CA THR A 191 -6.77 -7.81 17.82
C THR A 191 -5.27 -8.05 18.01
N VAL A 192 -4.56 -7.13 18.68
CA VAL A 192 -3.14 -7.31 19.01
C VAL A 192 -2.94 -8.55 19.88
N ALA A 193 -3.74 -8.72 20.94
CA ALA A 193 -3.69 -9.93 21.75
C ALA A 193 -3.89 -11.20 20.91
N MET A 194 -4.89 -11.21 20.03
CA MET A 194 -5.17 -12.35 19.16
C MET A 194 -4.01 -12.65 18.19
N LEU A 195 -3.43 -11.64 17.56
CA LEU A 195 -2.31 -11.81 16.62
C LEU A 195 -1.07 -12.37 17.34
N LEU A 196 -0.77 -11.87 18.54
CA LEU A 196 0.32 -12.39 19.36
C LEU A 196 0.08 -13.84 19.79
N ASP A 197 -1.14 -14.18 20.21
CA ASP A 197 -1.50 -15.56 20.57
C ASP A 197 -1.45 -16.52 19.37
N LYS A 198 -1.55 -15.99 18.15
CA LYS A 198 -1.40 -16.73 16.89
C LYS A 198 0.04 -16.79 16.39
N GLY A 199 0.98 -16.19 17.11
CA GLY A 199 2.41 -16.26 16.79
C GLY A 199 2.91 -15.19 15.83
N ALA A 200 2.21 -14.07 15.68
CA ALA A 200 2.71 -12.93 14.89
C ALA A 200 4.08 -12.46 15.40
N ASP A 201 5.04 -12.28 14.50
CA ASP A 201 6.36 -11.78 14.88
C ASP A 201 6.32 -10.26 15.09
N TRP A 202 6.30 -9.87 16.35
CA TRP A 202 6.30 -8.46 16.75
C TRP A 202 7.62 -7.75 16.47
N ARG A 203 8.73 -8.47 16.21
CA ARG A 203 10.06 -7.90 15.97
C ARG A 203 10.30 -7.50 14.52
N LEU A 204 9.44 -7.92 13.59
CA LEU A 204 9.53 -7.49 12.20
C LEU A 204 9.46 -5.97 12.13
N THR A 205 10.33 -5.37 11.32
CA THR A 205 10.41 -3.91 11.18
C THR A 205 9.78 -3.45 9.87
N ASN A 206 9.01 -2.38 9.94
CA ASN A 206 8.48 -1.71 8.76
C ASN A 206 9.55 -0.87 8.02
N ARG A 207 9.15 -0.14 6.97
CA ARG A 207 10.08 0.71 6.21
C ARG A 207 10.66 1.87 7.01
N GLN A 208 10.02 2.28 8.10
CA GLN A 208 10.53 3.24 9.06
C GLN A 208 11.48 2.59 10.07
N GLY A 209 11.81 1.30 9.92
CA GLY A 209 12.71 0.56 10.80
C GLY A 209 12.10 0.21 12.15
N ARG A 210 10.83 0.54 12.39
CA ARG A 210 10.13 0.33 13.67
C ARG A 210 9.42 -1.01 13.67
N HIS A 211 9.53 -1.72 14.79
CA HIS A 211 8.74 -2.91 15.08
C HIS A 211 7.38 -2.56 15.70
N ALA A 212 6.50 -3.55 15.88
CA ALA A 212 5.13 -3.30 16.30
C ALA A 212 5.01 -2.61 17.68
N LEU A 213 5.92 -2.93 18.60
CA LEU A 213 5.98 -2.30 19.92
C LEU A 213 6.36 -0.82 19.82
N ALA A 214 7.34 -0.48 18.98
CA ALA A 214 7.71 0.91 18.71
C ALA A 214 6.57 1.69 18.03
N GLU A 215 5.79 1.08 17.14
CA GLU A 215 4.59 1.71 16.57
C GLU A 215 3.50 1.98 17.63
N ALA A 216 3.26 1.03 18.54
CA ALA A 216 2.33 1.24 19.64
C ALA A 216 2.76 2.43 20.53
N ALA A 217 4.07 2.54 20.79
CA ALA A 217 4.63 3.66 21.56
C ALA A 217 4.50 5.00 20.82
N HIS A 218 4.81 5.03 19.53
CA HIS A 218 4.64 6.22 18.68
C HIS A 218 3.19 6.69 18.60
N ALA A 219 2.24 5.75 18.56
CA ALA A 219 0.81 6.05 18.52
C ALA A 219 0.18 6.29 19.90
N GLY A 220 0.95 6.18 20.99
CA GLY A 220 0.49 6.46 22.35
C GLY A 220 -0.42 5.38 22.96
N GLN A 221 -0.36 4.15 22.44
CA GLN A 221 -1.30 3.09 22.77
C GLN A 221 -0.90 2.34 24.05
N LEU A 222 -1.07 3.02 25.19
CA LEU A 222 -0.76 2.49 26.52
C LEU A 222 -1.33 1.10 26.81
N PRO A 223 -2.61 0.78 26.50
CA PRO A 223 -3.15 -0.56 26.75
C PRO A 223 -2.38 -1.66 26.01
N ILE A 224 -1.90 -1.36 24.80
CA ILE A 224 -1.12 -2.30 23.99
C ILE A 224 0.29 -2.47 24.56
N LEU A 225 0.92 -1.39 25.03
CA LEU A 225 2.23 -1.48 25.69
C LEU A 225 2.17 -2.25 27.01
N GLN A 226 1.11 -2.05 27.79
CA GLN A 226 0.85 -2.83 29.00
C GLN A 226 0.65 -4.32 28.66
N LEU A 227 -0.05 -4.61 27.57
CA LEU A 227 -0.24 -5.97 27.07
C LEU A 227 1.10 -6.62 26.65
N PHE A 228 1.95 -5.89 25.94
CA PHE A 228 3.31 -6.35 25.59
C PHE A 228 4.14 -6.64 26.83
N LYS A 229 4.12 -5.73 27.82
CA LYS A 229 4.81 -5.93 29.10
C LYS A 229 4.27 -7.15 29.86
N ALA A 230 2.95 -7.31 29.91
CA ALA A 230 2.31 -8.45 30.59
C ALA A 230 2.68 -9.80 29.95
N ARG A 231 2.96 -9.83 28.64
CA ARG A 231 3.49 -11.00 27.93
C ARG A 231 5.02 -11.17 28.05
N GLY A 232 5.68 -10.38 28.91
CA GLY A 232 7.12 -10.51 29.19
C GLY A 232 8.03 -9.96 28.09
N MET A 233 7.52 -9.11 27.20
CA MET A 233 8.34 -8.51 26.15
C MET A 233 9.16 -7.34 26.69
N ASP A 234 10.42 -7.26 26.28
CA ASP A 234 11.31 -6.17 26.68
C ASP A 234 10.97 -4.88 25.93
N LEU A 235 10.49 -3.88 26.67
CA LEU A 235 10.15 -2.55 26.15
C LEU A 235 11.39 -1.77 25.68
N ALA A 236 12.60 -2.16 26.11
CA ALA A 236 13.85 -1.58 25.68
C ALA A 236 14.37 -2.17 24.35
N THR A 237 13.67 -3.16 23.78
CA THR A 237 14.10 -3.82 22.54
C THR A 237 14.34 -2.78 21.44
N PRO A 238 15.56 -2.70 20.90
CA PRO A 238 15.89 -1.75 19.86
C PRO A 238 15.18 -2.09 18.54
N ASP A 239 14.81 -1.04 17.82
CA ASP A 239 14.41 -1.10 16.43
C ASP A 239 15.64 -1.16 15.50
N LEU A 240 15.42 -1.06 14.18
CA LEU A 240 16.50 -1.14 13.18
C LEU A 240 17.60 -0.07 13.39
N TYR A 241 17.25 1.07 13.98
CA TYR A 241 18.16 2.20 14.24
C TYR A 241 18.73 2.20 15.65
N ARG A 242 18.56 1.10 16.40
CA ARG A 242 18.94 0.98 17.81
C ARG A 242 18.17 1.94 18.72
N LEU A 243 16.98 2.38 18.32
CA LEU A 243 16.09 3.23 19.11
C LEU A 243 15.03 2.36 19.77
N ASN A 244 14.59 2.72 20.98
CA ASN A 244 13.61 1.92 21.72
C ASN A 244 12.25 2.63 21.81
N ALA A 245 11.33 2.04 22.57
CA ALA A 245 9.97 2.57 22.74
C ALA A 245 9.93 4.01 23.27
N VAL A 246 10.93 4.42 24.07
CA VAL A 246 11.00 5.80 24.59
C VAL A 246 11.20 6.79 23.45
N HIS A 247 12.15 6.50 22.54
CA HIS A 247 12.35 7.34 21.36
C HIS A 247 11.09 7.43 20.50
N ALA A 248 10.43 6.30 20.25
CA ALA A 248 9.22 6.27 19.45
C ALA A 248 8.07 7.09 20.09
N ALA A 249 7.86 6.96 21.40
CA ALA A 249 6.88 7.75 22.14
C ALA A 249 7.21 9.25 22.13
N THR A 250 8.48 9.61 22.23
CA THR A 250 8.94 11.00 22.11
C THR A 250 8.67 11.57 20.72
N MET A 251 8.98 10.82 19.65
CA MET A 251 8.72 11.24 18.26
C MET A 251 7.23 11.39 17.95
N GLY A 252 6.38 10.60 18.58
CA GLY A 252 4.93 10.72 18.49
C GLY A 252 4.32 11.73 19.46
N GLU A 253 5.14 12.46 20.22
CA GLU A 253 4.73 13.45 21.23
C GLU A 253 3.81 12.87 22.33
N GLN A 254 3.94 11.58 22.60
CA GLN A 254 3.06 10.81 23.49
C GLN A 254 3.48 10.95 24.95
N ARG A 255 3.12 12.07 25.58
CA ARG A 255 3.57 12.45 26.94
C ARG A 255 3.21 11.41 28.00
N GLU A 256 1.98 10.92 27.99
CA GLU A 256 1.51 9.92 28.97
C GLU A 256 2.26 8.59 28.80
N THR A 257 2.42 8.15 27.54
CA THR A 257 3.18 6.95 27.20
C THR A 257 4.65 7.07 27.59
N LEU A 258 5.26 8.22 27.32
CA LEU A 258 6.63 8.52 27.70
C LEU A 258 6.82 8.47 29.22
N ALA A 259 5.92 9.10 29.99
CA ALA A 259 5.97 9.07 31.45
C ALA A 259 5.85 7.63 31.98
N TRP A 260 4.93 6.84 31.42
CA TRP A 260 4.76 5.45 31.77
C TRP A 260 6.00 4.61 31.46
N LEU A 261 6.57 4.72 30.26
CA LEU A 261 7.78 4.00 29.84
C LEU A 261 8.98 4.32 30.75
N ARG A 262 9.14 5.59 31.13
CA ARG A 262 10.18 6.02 32.09
C ARG A 262 9.95 5.44 33.48
N ALA A 263 8.70 5.39 33.94
CA ALA A 263 8.35 4.73 35.21
C ALA A 263 8.61 3.23 35.17
N GLN A 264 8.58 2.59 33.99
CA GLN A 264 9.00 1.19 33.81
C GLN A 264 10.52 1.00 33.76
N GLY A 265 11.31 2.06 33.85
CA GLY A 265 12.78 2.00 33.83
C GLY A 265 13.39 1.79 32.43
N VAL A 266 12.63 2.06 31.36
CA VAL A 266 13.16 1.95 29.99
C VAL A 266 14.22 3.03 29.75
N PRO A 267 15.45 2.70 29.34
CA PRO A 267 16.53 3.66 29.22
C PRO A 267 16.31 4.63 28.06
N VAL A 268 16.80 5.87 28.19
CA VAL A 268 16.94 6.79 27.06
C VAL A 268 18.25 6.47 26.35
N ASN A 269 18.20 5.93 25.14
CA ASN A 269 19.37 5.37 24.46
C ASN A 269 19.98 6.28 23.37
N SER A 270 19.50 7.52 23.25
CA SER A 270 19.99 8.48 22.25
C SER A 270 19.95 9.91 22.82
N VAL A 271 21.05 10.65 22.62
CA VAL A 271 21.16 12.08 23.02
C VAL A 271 20.06 12.92 22.35
N LEU A 272 19.74 12.62 21.09
CA LEU A 272 18.65 13.29 20.38
C LEU A 272 17.29 13.03 21.04
N THR A 273 17.08 11.83 21.57
CA THR A 273 15.85 11.53 22.33
C THR A 273 15.78 12.35 23.61
N GLN A 274 16.91 12.49 24.32
CA GLN A 274 16.98 13.30 25.52
C GLN A 274 16.65 14.78 25.24
N LEU A 275 17.20 15.35 24.16
CA LEU A 275 16.89 16.72 23.73
C LEU A 275 15.42 16.91 23.36
N LEU A 276 14.83 15.95 22.64
CA LEU A 276 13.40 16.00 22.29
C LEU A 276 12.50 15.93 23.53
N ILE A 277 12.87 15.11 24.53
CA ILE A 277 12.16 15.05 25.82
C ILE A 277 12.22 16.41 26.54
N GLU A 278 13.37 17.07 26.53
CA GLU A 278 13.54 18.40 27.12
C GLU A 278 12.70 19.46 26.41
N GLN A 279 12.64 19.43 25.07
CA GLN A 279 11.78 20.31 24.27
C GLN A 279 10.30 20.12 24.63
N LEU A 280 9.81 18.87 24.68
CA LEU A 280 8.43 18.55 25.07
C LEU A 280 8.09 19.02 26.49
N GLY A 281 9.05 19.02 27.41
CA GLY A 281 8.89 19.55 28.76
C GLY A 281 8.84 21.09 28.80
N SER A 282 9.68 21.75 27.99
CA SER A 282 9.79 23.21 27.97
C SER A 282 8.55 23.93 27.44
N GLU A 283 7.81 23.34 26.51
CA GLU A 283 6.56 23.90 25.98
C GLU A 283 5.44 24.00 27.03
N GLN A 284 5.53 23.30 28.16
CA GLN A 284 4.59 23.48 29.29
C GLN A 284 4.76 24.83 30.00
N GLY A 285 5.94 25.45 29.89
CA GLY A 285 6.25 26.73 30.54
C GLY A 285 5.77 27.98 29.77
N LEU A 286 5.29 27.83 28.52
CA LEU A 286 4.91 28.95 27.65
C LEU A 286 3.41 29.27 27.64
N VAL A 287 2.57 28.54 28.39
CA VAL A 287 1.09 28.75 28.43
C VAL A 287 0.60 29.34 29.76
N THR A 288 1.48 29.90 30.59
CA THR A 288 1.04 30.62 31.80
C THR A 288 1.75 31.95 31.95
N THR A 289 1.20 32.99 31.32
CA THR A 289 1.16 34.33 31.92
C THR A 289 -0.21 34.95 31.64
N PRO A 290 -0.85 35.58 32.65
CA PRO A 290 -2.20 36.16 32.54
C PRO A 290 -2.28 37.37 31.61
#